data_AF-A0A261CK19-F1
#
_entry.id   AF-A0A261CK19-F1
#
_cell.length_a   1.000
_cell.length_b   1.000
_cell.length_c   1.000
_cell.angle_alpha   90.00
_cell.angle_beta   90.00
_cell.angle_gamma   90.00
#
_symmetry.space_group_name_H-M   'P 1'
#
loop_
_entity.id
_entity.type
_entity.pdbx_description
1 polymer ?
#
loop_
_entity_poly.entity_id
_entity_poly.type
_entity_poly.pdbx_seq_one_letter_code
_entity_poly.pdbx_strand_id
1 'polypeptide(L)'
;MKTVKWLLFNLHSWCVLLDITVSLFGIPYILFPVPGVSTSIFVIFENRYFLLFGQNTSWRFVRKYILIGSYCLVPLYFVPPQLSIPDEENVERFVWQSLSCLPEIPKNHRDLFLVADNIVLLAVVIAIASGVPFIECVTFFFLNAYHLVLARKPTKLSNKTVQMQYKLLLALFVQSSVTFIFFLIPVISIIVLVLTGYQNQVYNNIIVLAIAIHGIASTLVMIVAHKPYREFMLLPFYRNRKRPAIIVVSIHPSLRLFGDT
;
A
#
# COMPACT_ATOMS: atom_id res chain seq x y z
N MET A 1 -13.94 16.10 3.87
CA MET A 1 -13.52 14.96 4.71
C MET A 1 -14.16 13.62 4.31
N LYS A 2 -15.42 13.57 3.84
CA LYS A 2 -16.08 12.30 3.44
C LYS A 2 -15.30 11.51 2.36
N THR A 3 -14.79 12.20 1.33
CA THR A 3 -14.03 11.57 0.23
C THR A 3 -12.74 10.88 0.67
N VAL A 4 -12.02 11.44 1.65
CA VAL A 4 -10.75 10.86 2.13
C VAL A 4 -10.98 9.58 2.93
N LYS A 5 -12.10 9.49 3.66
CA LYS A 5 -12.45 8.28 4.43
C LYS A 5 -12.59 7.05 3.51
N TRP A 6 -13.24 7.23 2.36
CA TRP A 6 -13.40 6.17 1.37
C TRP A 6 -12.07 5.71 0.77
N LEU A 7 -11.14 6.63 0.52
CA LEU A 7 -9.81 6.28 0.02
C LEU A 7 -8.99 5.47 1.02
N LEU A 8 -9.04 5.85 2.30
CA LEU A 8 -8.36 5.12 3.37
C LEU A 8 -9.00 3.74 3.60
N PHE A 9 -10.33 3.66 3.56
CA PHE A 9 -11.03 2.37 3.62
C PHE A 9 -10.62 1.48 2.45
N ASN A 10 -10.63 2.01 1.23
CA ASN A 10 -10.22 1.26 0.04
C ASN A 10 -8.78 0.73 0.16
N LEU A 11 -7.81 1.58 0.53
CA LEU A 11 -6.44 1.13 0.77
C LEU A 11 -6.39 0.02 1.82
N HIS A 12 -7.08 0.19 2.95
CA HIS A 12 -7.06 -0.79 4.03
C HIS A 12 -7.71 -2.11 3.62
N SER A 13 -8.82 -2.09 2.89
CA SER A 13 -9.47 -3.28 2.35
C SER A 13 -8.51 -4.08 1.45
N TRP A 14 -7.77 -3.42 0.56
CA TRP A 14 -6.79 -4.10 -0.28
C TRP A 14 -5.59 -4.64 0.51
N CYS A 15 -5.12 -3.92 1.52
CA CYS A 15 -4.07 -4.43 2.41
C CYS A 15 -4.53 -5.67 3.18
N VAL A 16 -5.76 -5.66 3.74
CA VAL A 16 -6.31 -6.81 4.46
C VAL A 16 -6.50 -8.01 3.52
N LEU A 17 -7.01 -7.77 2.31
CA LEU A 17 -7.13 -8.83 1.30
C LEU A 17 -5.75 -9.40 0.90
N LEU A 18 -4.72 -8.56 0.84
CA LEU A 18 -3.34 -8.99 0.60
C LEU A 18 -2.84 -9.87 1.74
N ASP A 19 -2.98 -9.42 2.98
CA ASP A 19 -2.54 -10.17 4.17
C ASP A 19 -3.26 -11.52 4.29
N ILE A 20 -4.57 -11.55 4.04
CA ILE A 20 -5.37 -12.79 4.02
C ILE A 20 -4.88 -13.73 2.92
N THR A 21 -4.67 -13.22 1.70
CA THR A 21 -4.20 -14.03 0.57
C THR A 21 -2.81 -14.62 0.84
N VAL A 22 -1.88 -13.81 1.36
CA VAL A 22 -0.53 -14.25 1.72
C VAL A 22 -0.57 -15.29 2.84
N SER A 23 -1.41 -15.10 3.86
CA SER A 23 -1.40 -15.93 5.07
C SER A 23 -2.20 -17.23 4.96
N LEU A 24 -3.30 -17.24 4.20
CA LEU A 24 -4.21 -18.39 4.12
C LEU A 24 -4.11 -19.15 2.81
N PHE A 25 -3.93 -18.44 1.69
CA PHE A 25 -4.10 -19.07 0.39
C PHE A 25 -2.81 -19.57 -0.21
N GLY A 26 -1.63 -19.00 0.07
CA GLY A 26 -0.30 -19.58 -0.24
C GLY A 26 0.01 -19.94 -1.71
N ILE A 27 -0.97 -19.78 -2.61
CA ILE A 27 -1.09 -20.24 -4.00
C ILE A 27 -0.93 -19.00 -4.92
N PRO A 28 -0.61 -19.14 -6.23
CA PRO A 28 -0.44 -18.07 -7.23
C PRO A 28 -1.33 -16.82 -7.15
N TYR A 29 -2.50 -16.93 -6.52
CA TYR A 29 -3.36 -15.80 -6.19
C TYR A 29 -2.70 -14.74 -5.28
N ILE A 30 -1.56 -15.03 -4.61
CA ILE A 30 -0.76 -14.09 -3.81
C ILE A 30 -0.50 -12.77 -4.54
N LEU A 31 -0.35 -12.81 -5.86
CA LEU A 31 0.02 -11.64 -6.65
C LEU A 31 -1.18 -10.74 -7.00
N PHE A 32 -2.42 -11.24 -6.88
CA PHE A 32 -3.63 -10.51 -7.25
C PHE A 32 -3.89 -9.24 -6.42
N PRO A 33 -3.70 -9.24 -5.07
CA PRO A 33 -3.98 -8.04 -4.28
C PRO A 33 -2.88 -6.97 -4.34
N VAL A 34 -1.66 -7.29 -4.82
CA VAL A 34 -0.52 -6.36 -4.87
C VAL A 34 -0.77 -5.17 -5.82
N PRO A 35 -1.23 -5.37 -7.07
CA PRO A 35 -1.67 -4.26 -7.92
C PRO A 35 -2.81 -3.47 -7.29
N GLY A 36 -3.75 -4.12 -6.59
CA GLY A 36 -4.85 -3.44 -5.88
C GLY A 36 -4.36 -2.47 -4.81
N VAL A 37 -3.39 -2.88 -3.98
CA VAL A 37 -2.74 -2.00 -3.00
C VAL A 37 -2.01 -0.84 -3.69
N SER A 38 -1.25 -1.12 -4.74
CA SER A 38 -0.48 -0.11 -5.48
C SER A 38 -1.40 0.92 -6.16
N THR A 39 -2.46 0.46 -6.83
CA THR A 39 -3.51 1.31 -7.41
C THR A 39 -4.18 2.16 -6.34
N SER A 40 -4.44 1.62 -5.15
CA SER A 40 -5.01 2.37 -4.03
C SER A 40 -4.10 3.51 -3.55
N ILE A 41 -2.78 3.27 -3.50
CA ILE A 41 -1.78 4.31 -3.20
C ILE A 41 -1.77 5.38 -4.30
N PHE A 42 -1.81 4.98 -5.57
CA PHE A 42 -1.92 5.90 -6.69
C PHE A 42 -3.14 6.83 -6.52
N VAL A 43 -4.32 6.28 -6.24
CA VAL A 43 -5.54 7.08 -6.06
C VAL A 43 -5.41 8.07 -4.90
N ILE A 44 -4.68 7.74 -3.83
CA ILE A 44 -4.41 8.69 -2.73
C ILE A 44 -3.58 9.88 -3.22
N PHE A 45 -2.49 9.62 -3.96
CA PHE A 45 -1.64 10.70 -4.49
C PHE A 45 -2.36 11.52 -5.56
N GLU A 46 -3.09 10.87 -6.46
CA GLU A 46 -3.91 11.53 -7.48
C GLU A 46 -4.99 12.40 -6.85
N ASN A 47 -5.74 11.87 -5.88
CA ASN A 47 -6.81 12.63 -5.27
C ASN A 47 -6.27 13.82 -4.46
N ARG A 48 -5.10 13.68 -3.82
CA ARG A 48 -4.40 14.81 -3.19
C ARG A 48 -4.07 15.88 -4.23
N TYR A 49 -3.46 15.48 -5.35
CA TYR A 49 -3.12 16.40 -6.44
C TYR A 49 -4.37 17.12 -6.97
N PHE A 50 -5.46 16.37 -7.21
CA PHE A 50 -6.71 16.92 -7.70
C PHE A 50 -7.28 17.98 -6.74
N LEU A 51 -7.33 17.69 -5.44
CA LEU A 51 -7.90 18.60 -4.45
C LEU A 51 -7.09 19.89 -4.28
N LEU A 52 -5.76 19.83 -4.40
CA LEU A 52 -4.90 20.98 -4.18
C LEU A 52 -4.64 21.81 -5.45
N PHE A 53 -4.55 21.15 -6.60
CA PHE A 53 -4.04 21.76 -7.84
C PHE A 53 -4.92 21.48 -9.06
N GLY A 54 -5.54 20.30 -9.13
CA GLY A 54 -6.21 19.81 -10.34
C GLY A 54 -7.66 20.25 -10.57
N GLN A 55 -8.36 20.82 -9.58
CA GLN A 55 -9.81 21.09 -9.68
C GLN A 55 -10.22 21.96 -10.88
N ASN A 56 -9.39 22.96 -11.21
CA ASN A 56 -9.66 23.93 -12.27
C ASN A 56 -8.94 23.59 -13.59
N THR A 57 -8.43 22.37 -13.73
CA THR A 57 -7.70 21.92 -14.92
C THR A 57 -8.52 20.89 -15.70
N SER A 58 -8.13 20.60 -16.95
CA SER A 58 -8.73 19.55 -17.77
C SER A 58 -8.66 18.15 -17.12
N TRP A 59 -7.75 17.96 -16.15
CA TRP A 59 -7.63 16.73 -15.35
C TRP A 59 -8.95 16.31 -14.69
N ARG A 60 -9.83 17.26 -14.36
CA ARG A 60 -11.14 16.97 -13.74
C ARG A 60 -12.04 16.04 -14.56
N PHE A 61 -11.88 16.05 -15.88
CA PHE A 61 -12.65 15.21 -16.80
C PHE A 61 -11.95 13.89 -17.03
N VAL A 62 -10.64 13.92 -17.28
CA VAL A 62 -9.83 12.75 -17.63
C VAL A 62 -9.68 11.78 -16.46
N ARG A 63 -9.56 12.28 -15.22
CA ARG A 63 -9.30 11.46 -14.03
C ARG A 63 -10.29 10.32 -13.83
N LYS A 64 -11.57 10.52 -14.19
CA LYS A 64 -12.62 9.51 -13.99
C LYS A 64 -12.31 8.25 -14.79
N TYR A 65 -11.89 8.42 -16.05
CA TYR A 65 -11.56 7.32 -16.94
C TYR A 65 -10.27 6.62 -16.54
N ILE A 66 -9.26 7.39 -16.10
CA ILE A 66 -8.00 6.81 -15.60
C ILE A 66 -8.26 5.98 -14.35
N LEU A 67 -8.98 6.52 -13.36
CA LEU A 67 -9.28 5.79 -12.13
C LEU A 67 -10.10 4.51 -12.39
N ILE A 68 -11.12 4.57 -13.25
CA ILE A 68 -11.89 3.38 -13.65
C ILE A 68 -10.98 2.37 -14.36
N GLY A 69 -10.18 2.83 -15.32
CA GLY A 69 -9.24 1.99 -16.06
C GLY A 69 -8.25 1.28 -15.14
N SER A 70 -7.58 2.00 -14.22
CA SER A 70 -6.59 1.41 -13.31
C SER A 70 -7.23 0.36 -12.40
N TYR A 71 -8.47 0.54 -11.92
CA TYR A 71 -9.16 -0.51 -11.15
C TYR A 71 -9.65 -1.68 -12.00
N CYS A 72 -10.12 -1.43 -13.22
CA CYS A 72 -10.48 -2.50 -14.15
C CYS A 72 -9.28 -3.36 -14.53
N LEU A 73 -8.07 -2.78 -14.61
CA LEU A 73 -6.85 -3.51 -14.92
C LEU A 73 -6.41 -4.45 -13.79
N VAL A 74 -6.68 -4.13 -12.51
CA VAL A 74 -6.28 -4.96 -11.36
C VAL A 74 -6.64 -6.44 -11.54
N PRO A 75 -7.91 -6.83 -11.80
CA PRO A 75 -8.25 -8.23 -12.02
C PRO A 75 -7.78 -8.77 -13.38
N LEU A 76 -7.59 -7.89 -14.37
CA LEU A 76 -7.24 -8.29 -15.74
C LEU A 76 -5.76 -8.64 -15.91
N TYR A 77 -4.88 -8.05 -15.10
CA TYR A 77 -3.44 -8.27 -15.22
C TYR A 77 -3.07 -9.75 -15.23
N PHE A 78 -3.67 -10.54 -14.34
CA PHE A 78 -3.34 -11.95 -14.22
C PHE A 78 -4.19 -12.87 -15.12
N VAL A 79 -5.19 -12.37 -15.85
CA VAL A 79 -5.99 -13.27 -16.72
C VAL A 79 -5.14 -14.10 -17.69
N PRO A 80 -4.11 -13.58 -18.36
CA PRO A 80 -3.34 -14.37 -19.33
C PRO A 80 -2.61 -15.58 -18.71
N PRO A 81 -1.86 -15.45 -17.59
CA PRO A 81 -1.30 -16.62 -16.91
C PRO A 81 -2.36 -17.65 -16.48
N GLN A 82 -3.53 -17.22 -16.01
CA GLN A 82 -4.62 -18.14 -15.63
C GLN A 82 -5.15 -18.96 -16.82
N LEU A 83 -5.22 -18.35 -18.00
CA LEU A 83 -5.64 -19.04 -19.22
C LEU A 83 -4.54 -19.96 -19.80
N SER A 84 -3.31 -19.85 -19.29
CA SER A 84 -2.15 -20.62 -19.74
C SER A 84 -1.74 -21.70 -18.71
N ILE A 85 -2.59 -21.99 -17.72
CA ILE A 85 -2.33 -23.05 -16.74
C ILE A 85 -2.39 -24.41 -17.47
N PRO A 86 -1.35 -25.25 -17.37
CA PRO A 86 -1.29 -26.52 -18.07
C PRO A 86 -2.24 -27.58 -17.49
N ASP A 87 -2.79 -28.44 -18.35
CA ASP A 87 -3.64 -29.58 -17.96
C ASP A 87 -2.83 -30.67 -17.22
N GLU A 88 -3.46 -31.31 -16.23
CA GLU A 88 -2.84 -32.28 -15.28
C GLU A 88 -2.04 -33.41 -15.94
N GLU A 89 -2.46 -33.91 -17.11
CA GLU A 89 -1.86 -35.08 -17.78
C GLU A 89 -0.38 -34.89 -18.12
N ASN A 90 0.08 -33.64 -18.30
CA ASN A 90 1.47 -33.33 -18.66
C ASN A 90 2.31 -32.79 -17.49
N VAL A 91 1.68 -32.53 -16.33
CA VAL A 91 2.32 -31.86 -15.19
C VAL A 91 3.39 -32.73 -14.55
N GLU A 92 3.09 -34.00 -14.28
CA GLU A 92 4.06 -34.89 -13.63
C GLU A 92 5.32 -35.03 -14.49
N ARG A 93 5.18 -35.34 -15.79
CA ARG A 93 6.33 -35.51 -16.70
C ARG A 93 7.17 -34.24 -16.79
N PHE A 94 6.53 -33.07 -16.91
CA PHE A 94 7.23 -31.79 -16.99
C PHE A 94 8.01 -31.48 -15.70
N VAL A 95 7.42 -31.74 -14.54
CA VAL A 95 8.04 -31.52 -13.22
C VAL A 95 9.20 -32.47 -12.99
N TRP A 96 9.04 -33.75 -13.35
CA TRP A 96 10.11 -34.76 -13.30
C TRP A 96 11.31 -34.41 -14.19
N GLN A 97 11.07 -33.77 -15.34
CA GLN A 97 12.13 -33.31 -16.24
C GLN A 97 12.78 -31.99 -15.78
N SER A 98 12.02 -31.10 -15.16
CA SER A 98 12.47 -29.77 -14.76
C SER A 98 13.28 -29.75 -13.46
N LEU A 99 13.02 -30.71 -12.56
CA LEU A 99 13.69 -30.81 -11.26
C LEU A 99 14.55 -32.07 -11.22
N SER A 100 15.82 -31.93 -11.58
CA SER A 100 16.81 -33.01 -11.58
C SER A 100 17.09 -33.61 -10.19
N CYS A 101 16.63 -32.98 -9.10
CA CYS A 101 16.69 -33.50 -7.74
C CYS A 101 15.38 -33.23 -6.97
N LEU A 102 14.39 -34.10 -7.13
CA LEU A 102 13.18 -34.07 -6.30
C LEU A 102 13.42 -34.86 -5.00
N PRO A 103 13.08 -34.32 -3.82
CA PRO A 103 12.81 -35.16 -2.66
C PRO A 103 11.67 -36.12 -3.04
N GLU A 104 11.74 -37.37 -2.58
CA GLU A 104 10.75 -38.40 -2.87
C GLU A 104 9.33 -37.88 -2.58
N ILE A 105 8.53 -37.64 -3.63
CA ILE A 105 7.15 -37.18 -3.48
C ILE A 105 6.37 -38.38 -2.92
N PRO A 106 5.61 -38.23 -1.82
CA PRO A 106 4.81 -39.32 -1.27
C PRO A 106 3.89 -39.88 -2.35
N LYS A 107 4.05 -41.16 -2.72
CA LYS A 107 3.24 -41.85 -3.75
C LYS A 107 1.74 -41.84 -3.47
N ASN A 108 1.36 -41.51 -2.24
CA ASN A 108 0.00 -41.49 -1.75
C ASN A 108 -0.36 -40.05 -1.35
N HIS A 109 -1.16 -39.36 -2.19
CA HIS A 109 -2.02 -38.20 -1.86
C HIS A 109 -1.49 -36.76 -1.98
N ARG A 110 -0.66 -36.41 -2.97
CA ARG A 110 -0.59 -34.98 -3.35
C ARG A 110 -0.68 -34.80 -4.86
N ASP A 111 -1.86 -34.41 -5.31
CA ASP A 111 -2.06 -33.87 -6.66
C ASP A 111 -1.19 -32.63 -6.79
N LEU A 112 -0.30 -32.65 -7.78
CA LEU A 112 0.66 -31.58 -7.98
C LEU A 112 0.06 -30.56 -8.94
N PHE A 113 -0.20 -29.35 -8.45
CA PHE A 113 -0.71 -28.27 -9.27
C PHE A 113 0.43 -27.43 -9.84
N LEU A 114 0.66 -27.50 -11.16
CA LEU A 114 1.62 -26.66 -11.84
C LEU A 114 1.00 -25.31 -12.19
N VAL A 115 1.50 -24.28 -11.53
CA VAL A 115 1.00 -22.91 -11.65
C VAL A 115 1.28 -22.28 -13.01
N ALA A 116 2.46 -22.55 -13.57
CA ALA A 116 2.90 -22.03 -14.86
C ALA A 116 4.03 -22.91 -15.40
N ASP A 117 3.90 -23.31 -16.66
CA ASP A 117 4.98 -23.86 -17.48
C ASP A 117 5.72 -22.73 -18.24
N ASN A 118 4.98 -21.70 -18.66
CA ASN A 118 5.52 -20.49 -19.29
C ASN A 118 5.91 -19.43 -18.24
N ILE A 119 7.08 -19.65 -17.66
CA ILE A 119 7.69 -18.78 -16.66
C ILE A 119 7.91 -17.34 -17.17
N VAL A 120 8.24 -17.18 -18.46
CA VAL A 120 8.48 -15.87 -19.07
C VAL A 120 7.20 -15.04 -19.13
N LEU A 121 6.07 -15.66 -19.52
CA LEU A 121 4.75 -15.01 -19.51
C LEU A 121 4.40 -14.52 -18.10
N LEU A 122 4.59 -15.37 -17.08
CA LEU A 122 4.32 -15.02 -15.69
C LEU A 122 5.19 -13.84 -15.24
N ALA A 123 6.49 -13.85 -15.55
CA ALA A 123 7.41 -12.76 -15.18
C ALA A 123 7.05 -11.43 -15.85
N VAL A 124 6.69 -11.45 -17.15
CA VAL A 124 6.26 -10.26 -17.89
C VAL A 124 4.98 -9.68 -17.30
N VAL A 125 4.00 -10.53 -16.98
CA VAL A 125 2.73 -10.10 -16.38
C VAL A 125 2.96 -9.46 -15.01
N ILE A 126 3.79 -10.07 -14.16
CA ILE A 126 4.17 -9.50 -12.85
C ILE A 126 4.85 -8.13 -13.03
N ALA A 127 5.76 -8.01 -13.98
CA ALA A 127 6.46 -6.77 -14.27
C ALA A 127 5.49 -5.66 -14.71
N ILE A 128 4.53 -5.97 -15.58
CA ILE A 128 3.49 -5.02 -16.02
C ILE A 128 2.57 -4.65 -14.85
N ALA A 129 2.06 -5.64 -14.12
CA ALA A 129 1.11 -5.45 -13.01
C ALA A 129 1.71 -4.64 -11.85
N SER A 130 3.03 -4.69 -11.67
CA SER A 130 3.76 -3.88 -10.69
C SER A 130 4.19 -2.53 -11.26
N GLY A 131 4.65 -2.52 -12.51
CA GLY A 131 5.25 -1.35 -13.16
C GLY A 131 4.25 -0.24 -13.45
N VAL A 132 3.07 -0.58 -13.97
CA VAL A 132 2.03 0.42 -14.29
C VAL A 132 1.61 1.24 -13.07
N PRO A 133 1.11 0.64 -11.96
CA PRO A 133 0.71 1.42 -10.80
C PRO A 133 1.89 2.10 -10.09
N PHE A 134 3.11 1.55 -10.19
CA PHE A 134 4.31 2.21 -9.70
C PHE A 134 4.58 3.52 -10.44
N ILE A 135 4.52 3.51 -11.78
CA ILE A 135 4.69 4.71 -12.61
C ILE A 135 3.60 5.74 -12.29
N GLU A 136 2.35 5.31 -12.12
CA GLU A 136 1.24 6.19 -11.70
C GLU A 136 1.52 6.85 -10.35
N CYS A 137 1.96 6.07 -9.35
CA CYS A 137 2.33 6.57 -8.01
C CYS A 137 3.46 7.60 -8.07
N VAL A 138 4.54 7.28 -8.79
CA VAL A 138 5.72 8.13 -8.94
C VAL A 138 5.35 9.45 -9.65
N THR A 139 4.54 9.38 -10.70
CA THR A 139 4.06 10.54 -11.44
C THR A 139 3.31 11.50 -10.52
N PHE A 140 2.32 11.00 -9.76
CA PHE A 140 1.57 11.87 -8.87
C PHE A 140 2.35 12.32 -7.64
N PHE A 141 3.32 11.54 -7.16
CA PHE A 141 4.24 12.01 -6.14
C PHE A 141 5.03 13.24 -6.62
N PHE A 142 5.66 13.17 -7.78
CA PHE A 142 6.44 14.28 -8.32
C PHE A 142 5.56 15.48 -8.68
N LEU A 143 4.37 15.29 -9.24
CA LEU A 143 3.42 16.39 -9.48
C LEU A 143 3.03 17.09 -8.16
N ASN A 144 2.74 16.31 -7.12
CA ASN A 144 2.43 16.85 -5.79
C ASN A 144 3.62 17.63 -5.21
N ALA A 145 4.85 17.14 -5.37
CA ALA A 145 6.06 17.81 -4.88
C ALA A 145 6.35 19.10 -5.67
N TYR A 146 6.32 19.02 -7.00
CA TYR A 146 6.55 20.16 -7.90
C TYR A 146 5.57 21.31 -7.64
N HIS A 147 4.26 21.02 -7.58
CA HIS A 147 3.27 22.07 -7.36
C HIS A 147 3.27 22.62 -5.93
N LEU A 148 3.66 21.81 -4.95
CA LEU A 148 3.71 22.25 -3.55
C LEU A 148 4.94 23.12 -3.25
N VAL A 149 6.07 22.85 -3.91
CA VAL A 149 7.36 23.52 -3.64
C VAL A 149 7.71 24.59 -4.67
N LEU A 150 7.49 24.33 -5.96
CA LEU A 150 8.07 25.12 -7.06
C LEU A 150 7.03 25.94 -7.85
N ALA A 151 5.87 25.38 -8.21
CA ALA A 151 5.02 25.97 -9.26
C ALA A 151 4.27 27.25 -8.88
N ARG A 152 3.86 27.39 -7.61
CA ARG A 152 3.31 28.57 -6.90
C ARG A 152 2.49 28.08 -5.71
N LYS A 153 2.54 28.78 -4.58
CA LYS A 153 1.64 28.50 -3.46
C LYS A 153 0.18 28.54 -3.94
N PRO A 154 -0.66 27.56 -3.57
CA PRO A 154 -2.10 27.68 -3.79
C PRO A 154 -2.58 28.97 -3.12
N THR A 155 -3.18 29.86 -3.89
CA THR A 155 -3.59 31.21 -3.44
C THR A 155 -4.54 31.20 -2.24
N LYS A 156 -5.15 30.05 -1.95
CA LYS A 156 -6.10 29.84 -0.85
C LYS A 156 -5.48 29.28 0.44
N LEU A 157 -4.18 29.01 0.50
CA LEU A 157 -3.54 28.35 1.64
C LEU A 157 -2.58 29.25 2.39
N SER A 158 -2.72 29.28 3.72
CA SER A 158 -1.75 29.97 4.60
C SER A 158 -0.38 29.28 4.57
N ASN A 159 0.68 30.02 4.93
CA ASN A 159 2.04 29.47 5.05
C ASN A 159 2.11 28.27 6.01
N LYS A 160 1.37 28.34 7.13
CA LYS A 160 1.29 27.24 8.11
C LYS A 160 0.64 26.01 7.50
N THR A 161 -0.42 26.18 6.72
CA THR A 161 -1.11 25.08 6.03
C THR A 161 -0.21 24.45 4.97
N VAL A 162 0.56 25.23 4.21
CA VAL A 162 1.52 24.70 3.22
C VAL A 162 2.60 23.85 3.90
N GLN A 163 3.15 24.29 5.04
CA GLN A 163 4.10 23.49 5.81
C GLN A 163 3.48 22.17 6.31
N MET A 164 2.22 22.19 6.74
CA MET A 164 1.49 20.98 7.11
C MET A 164 1.31 20.04 5.91
N GLN A 165 0.98 20.57 4.73
CA GLN A 165 0.84 19.79 3.50
C GLN A 165 2.17 19.18 3.04
N TYR A 166 3.29 19.87 3.23
CA TYR A 166 4.63 19.35 2.94
C TYR A 166 4.98 18.18 3.86
N LYS A 167 4.77 18.34 5.17
CA LYS A 167 4.98 17.25 6.15
C LYS A 167 4.11 16.03 5.85
N LEU A 168 2.85 16.26 5.44
CA LEU A 168 1.94 15.18 5.05
C LEU A 168 2.42 14.47 3.78
N LEU A 169 2.90 15.20 2.76
CA LEU A 169 3.44 14.60 1.54
C LEU A 169 4.64 13.71 1.83
N LEU A 170 5.58 14.20 2.65
CA LEU A 170 6.75 13.43 3.05
C LEU A 170 6.36 12.18 3.85
N ALA A 171 5.42 12.30 4.78
CA ALA A 171 4.92 11.17 5.56
C ALA A 171 4.25 10.09 4.68
N LEU A 172 3.42 10.51 3.71
CA LEU A 172 2.81 9.60 2.74
C LEU A 172 3.85 8.93 1.85
N PHE A 173 4.86 9.66 1.41
CA PHE A 173 5.96 9.10 0.62
C PHE A 173 6.72 8.03 1.40
N VAL A 174 7.18 8.35 2.61
CA VAL A 174 7.89 7.39 3.47
C VAL A 174 7.05 6.13 3.71
N GLN A 175 5.76 6.29 4.01
CA GLN A 175 4.86 5.16 4.22
C GLN A 175 4.71 4.29 2.96
N SER A 176 4.45 4.90 1.79
CA SER A 176 4.29 4.15 0.54
C SER A 176 5.60 3.51 0.08
N SER A 177 6.74 4.16 0.27
CA SER A 177 8.06 3.62 -0.10
C SER A 177 8.38 2.34 0.66
N VAL A 178 8.00 2.24 1.93
CA VAL A 178 8.19 1.02 2.72
C VAL A 178 7.43 -0.14 2.08
N THR A 179 6.15 0.05 1.75
CA THR A 179 5.38 -0.96 1.01
C THR A 179 6.07 -1.34 -0.30
N PHE A 180 6.51 -0.38 -1.11
CA PHE A 180 7.20 -0.70 -2.37
C PHE A 180 8.53 -1.44 -2.16
N ILE A 181 9.33 -1.10 -1.15
CA ILE A 181 10.60 -1.80 -0.88
C ILE A 181 10.33 -3.27 -0.54
N PHE A 182 9.36 -3.53 0.34
CA PHE A 182 9.00 -4.88 0.76
C PHE A 182 8.29 -5.71 -0.32
N PHE A 183 7.87 -5.12 -1.45
CA PHE A 183 7.30 -5.85 -2.59
C PHE A 183 8.21 -5.89 -3.81
N LEU A 184 8.75 -4.74 -4.22
CA LEU A 184 9.55 -4.59 -5.43
C LEU A 184 10.85 -5.37 -5.33
N ILE A 185 11.54 -5.35 -4.18
CA ILE A 185 12.78 -6.11 -4.00
C ILE A 185 12.52 -7.61 -4.08
N PRO A 186 11.54 -8.19 -3.34
CA PRO A 186 11.15 -9.59 -3.53
C PRO A 186 10.78 -9.94 -4.98
N VAL A 187 9.97 -9.12 -5.65
CA VAL A 187 9.55 -9.37 -7.04
C VAL A 187 10.74 -9.40 -8.00
N ILE A 188 11.64 -8.40 -7.94
CA ILE A 188 12.86 -8.38 -8.76
C ILE A 188 13.73 -9.59 -8.45
N SER A 189 13.89 -9.94 -7.17
CA SER A 189 14.70 -11.09 -6.75
C SER A 189 14.13 -12.39 -7.32
N ILE A 190 12.80 -12.59 -7.25
CA ILE A 190 12.12 -13.74 -7.85
C ILE A 190 12.39 -13.80 -9.35
N ILE A 191 12.19 -12.70 -10.08
CA ILE A 191 12.43 -12.64 -11.53
C ILE A 191 13.87 -13.04 -11.87
N VAL A 192 14.87 -12.53 -11.12
CA VAL A 192 16.29 -12.85 -11.35
C VAL A 192 16.58 -14.33 -11.07
N LEU A 193 16.14 -14.88 -9.92
CA LEU A 193 16.35 -16.28 -9.58
C LEU A 193 15.75 -17.23 -10.62
N VAL A 194 14.56 -16.86 -11.09
CA VAL A 194 13.81 -17.59 -12.10
C VAL A 194 14.51 -17.54 -13.46
N LEU A 195 14.92 -16.36 -13.94
CA LEU A 195 15.59 -16.21 -15.25
C LEU A 195 16.99 -16.84 -15.27
N THR A 196 17.69 -16.87 -14.13
CA THR A 196 19.02 -17.49 -14.01
C THR A 196 18.97 -18.98 -13.73
N GLY A 197 17.79 -19.53 -13.40
CA GLY A 197 17.63 -20.90 -12.94
C GLY A 197 18.28 -21.19 -11.58
N TYR A 198 18.73 -20.17 -10.85
CA TYR A 198 19.42 -20.33 -9.57
C TYR A 198 18.42 -20.55 -8.44
N GLN A 199 18.34 -21.79 -7.95
CA GLN A 199 17.45 -22.18 -6.85
C GLN A 199 18.22 -22.27 -5.53
N ASN A 200 17.82 -21.49 -4.53
CA ASN A 200 18.43 -21.52 -3.20
C ASN A 200 17.38 -21.28 -2.11
N GLN A 201 17.23 -22.26 -1.21
CA GLN A 201 16.24 -22.22 -0.14
C GLN A 201 16.40 -21.01 0.79
N VAL A 202 17.64 -20.58 1.07
CA VAL A 202 17.91 -19.44 1.94
C VAL A 202 17.38 -18.16 1.31
N TYR A 203 17.63 -17.93 0.02
CA TYR A 203 17.10 -16.76 -0.68
C TYR A 203 15.57 -16.79 -0.78
N ASN A 204 14.99 -17.95 -1.09
CA ASN A 204 13.53 -18.11 -1.12
C ASN A 204 12.90 -17.81 0.25
N ASN A 205 13.49 -18.30 1.34
CA ASN A 205 13.02 -18.02 2.70
C ASN A 205 13.12 -16.53 3.06
N ILE A 206 14.20 -15.85 2.67
CA ILE A 206 14.36 -14.40 2.90
C ILE A 206 13.32 -13.59 2.11
N ILE A 207 13.06 -13.96 0.85
CA ILE A 207 12.04 -13.32 0.00
C ILE A 207 10.65 -13.48 0.64
N VAL A 208 10.28 -14.69 1.05
CA VAL A 208 9.00 -14.96 1.71
C VAL A 208 8.90 -14.21 3.04
N LEU A 209 9.97 -14.18 3.84
CA LEU A 209 10.00 -13.42 5.09
C LEU A 209 9.80 -11.93 4.87
N ALA A 210 10.46 -11.34 3.87
CA ALA A 210 10.30 -9.93 3.52
C ALA A 210 8.85 -9.60 3.15
N ILE A 211 8.21 -10.46 2.35
CA ILE A 211 6.79 -10.33 2.02
C ILE A 211 5.94 -10.48 3.28
N ALA A 212 6.22 -11.43 4.17
CA ALA A 212 5.41 -11.66 5.37
C ALA A 212 5.45 -10.47 6.37
N ILE A 213 6.60 -9.81 6.54
CA ILE A 213 6.75 -8.72 7.53
C ILE A 213 6.29 -7.35 7.04
N HIS A 214 5.93 -7.22 5.75
CA HIS A 214 5.58 -5.94 5.13
C HIS A 214 4.43 -5.21 5.86
N GLY A 215 3.39 -5.94 6.29
CA GLY A 215 2.21 -5.37 6.95
C GLY A 215 2.54 -4.78 8.32
N ILE A 216 3.39 -5.46 9.09
CA ILE A 216 3.91 -4.98 10.38
C ILE A 216 4.75 -3.71 10.14
N ALA A 217 5.68 -3.75 9.18
CA ALA A 217 6.54 -2.60 8.86
C ALA A 217 5.72 -1.37 8.42
N SER A 218 4.75 -1.57 7.52
CA SER A 218 3.84 -0.52 7.04
C SER A 218 3.02 0.10 8.18
N THR A 219 2.51 -0.73 9.10
CA THR A 219 1.74 -0.25 10.27
C THR A 219 2.62 0.56 11.22
N LEU A 220 3.82 0.09 11.53
CA LEU A 220 4.78 0.82 12.38
C LEU A 220 5.13 2.18 11.78
N VAL A 221 5.40 2.21 10.48
CA VAL A 221 5.71 3.45 9.75
C VAL A 221 4.52 4.40 9.73
N MET A 222 3.29 3.89 9.54
CA MET A 222 2.09 4.71 9.65
C MET A 222 1.98 5.38 11.03
N ILE A 223 2.18 4.61 12.11
CA ILE A 223 2.15 5.16 13.47
C ILE A 223 3.24 6.22 13.61
N VAL A 224 4.49 5.92 13.26
CA VAL A 224 5.64 6.82 13.46
C VAL A 224 5.55 8.07 12.59
N ALA A 225 5.12 7.97 11.33
CA ALA A 225 5.10 9.09 10.39
C ALA A 225 3.96 10.08 10.68
N HIS A 226 2.81 9.61 11.15
CA HIS A 226 1.60 10.43 11.25
C HIS A 226 1.26 10.83 12.69
N LYS A 227 1.30 12.15 12.94
CA LYS A 227 1.04 12.74 14.26
C LYS A 227 -0.26 12.24 14.93
N PRO A 228 -1.43 12.21 14.26
CA PRO A 228 -2.69 11.77 14.89
C PRO A 228 -2.61 10.34 15.42
N TYR A 229 -1.90 9.44 14.71
CA TYR A 229 -1.73 8.06 15.13
C TYR A 229 -0.77 7.94 16.31
N ARG A 230 0.35 8.69 16.33
CA ARG A 230 1.24 8.74 17.50
C ARG A 230 0.50 9.22 18.75
N GLU A 231 -0.26 10.30 18.64
CA GLU A 231 -0.98 10.86 19.78
C GLU A 231 -2.04 9.89 20.32
N PHE A 232 -2.76 9.20 19.44
CA PHE A 232 -3.71 8.16 19.82
C PHE A 232 -3.04 6.96 20.49
N MET A 233 -1.97 6.42 19.89
CA MET A 233 -1.25 5.26 20.42
C MET A 233 -0.55 5.55 21.76
N LEU A 234 -0.08 6.78 21.96
CA LEU A 234 0.58 7.19 23.20
C LEU A 234 -0.41 7.69 24.27
N LEU A 235 -1.68 7.89 23.92
CA LEU A 235 -2.72 8.38 24.84
C LEU A 235 -2.79 7.60 26.16
N PRO A 236 -2.75 6.25 26.19
CA PRO A 236 -2.79 5.49 27.45
C PRO A 236 -1.62 5.83 28.38
N PHE A 237 -0.43 6.10 27.83
CA PHE A 237 0.77 6.45 28.59
C PHE A 237 0.74 7.88 29.12
N TYR A 238 0.05 8.81 28.45
CA TYR A 238 -0.14 10.19 28.91
C TYR A 238 -1.34 10.37 29.86
N ARG A 239 -2.36 9.51 29.75
CA ARG A 239 -3.54 9.55 30.64
C ARG A 239 -3.18 9.22 32.09
N ASN A 240 -2.15 8.40 32.31
CA ASN A 240 -1.58 8.15 33.64
C ASN A 240 -0.70 9.30 34.17
N ARG A 241 -0.42 10.34 33.38
CA ARG A 241 0.41 11.50 33.77
C ARG A 241 -0.37 12.78 34.09
N LYS A 242 -1.62 12.92 33.64
CA LYS A 242 -2.44 14.09 33.99
C LYS A 242 -3.21 13.83 35.28
N ARG A 243 -2.72 14.35 36.41
CA ARG A 243 -3.60 14.60 37.57
C ARG A 243 -4.76 15.50 37.10
N PRO A 244 -6.01 15.28 37.55
CA PRO A 244 -7.12 16.14 37.19
C PRO A 244 -6.76 17.58 37.58
N ALA A 245 -6.85 18.51 36.63
CA ALA A 245 -6.63 19.91 36.92
C ALA A 245 -7.69 20.34 37.94
N ILE A 246 -7.25 20.74 39.14
CA ILE A 246 -8.12 21.39 40.12
C ILE A 246 -8.49 22.73 39.51
N ILE A 247 -9.74 22.85 39.06
CA ILE A 247 -10.30 24.13 38.65
C ILE A 247 -10.63 24.87 39.93
N VAL A 248 -9.74 25.79 40.34
CA VAL A 248 -10.05 26.73 41.42
C VAL A 248 -10.93 27.83 40.83
N VAL A 249 -12.23 27.75 41.08
CA VAL A 249 -13.17 28.84 40.79
C VAL A 249 -13.07 29.84 41.95
N SER A 250 -12.40 30.97 41.72
CA SER A 250 -12.44 32.09 42.67
C SER A 250 -13.77 32.81 42.53
N ILE A 251 -14.70 32.55 43.45
CA ILE A 251 -15.94 33.33 43.57
C ILE A 251 -15.56 34.65 44.25
N HIS A 252 -15.53 35.73 43.49
CA HIS A 252 -15.39 37.06 44.07
C HIS A 252 -16.78 37.53 44.52
N PRO A 253 -17.02 37.80 45.82
CA PRO A 253 -18.30 38.31 46.27
C PRO A 253 -18.42 39.78 45.82
N SER A 254 -19.33 40.06 44.91
CA SER A 254 -19.75 41.44 44.65
C SER A 254 -20.65 41.90 45.80
N LEU A 255 -20.07 42.57 46.80
CA LEU A 255 -20.83 43.35 47.77
C LEU A 255 -21.54 44.49 47.04
N ARG A 256 -22.83 44.33 46.75
CA ARG A 256 -23.74 45.46 46.53
C ARG A 256 -24.24 45.90 47.89
N LEU A 257 -23.67 46.98 48.42
CA LEU A 257 -24.30 47.77 49.46
C LEU A 257 -25.47 48.53 48.81
N PHE A 258 -26.68 48.08 49.07
CA PHE A 258 -27.88 48.91 48.98
C PHE A 258 -28.34 49.18 50.41
N GLY A 259 -28.32 50.45 50.81
CA GLY A 259 -28.79 50.91 52.11
C GLY A 259 -28.81 52.43 52.15
N ASP A 260 -30.04 52.96 52.15
CA ASP A 260 -30.52 54.21 52.75
C ASP A 260 -30.17 55.56 52.09
N THR A 261 -31.03 56.08 51.22
CA THR A 261 -32.14 57.01 51.53
C THR A 261 -32.86 57.45 50.25
#